data_AF-A0A443YH73-F1
#
_entry.id   AF-A0A443YH73-F1
#
_cell.length_a   1.000
_cell.length_b   1.000
_cell.length_c   1.000
_cell.angle_alpha   90.00
_cell.angle_beta   90.00
_cell.angle_gamma   90.00
#
_symmetry.space_group_name_H-M   'P 1'
#
loop_
_entity.id
_entity.type
_entity.pdbx_description
1 polymer ?
#
loop_
_entity_poly.entity_id
_entity_poly.type
_entity_poly.pdbx_seq_one_letter_code
_entity_poly.pdbx_strand_id
1 'polypeptide(L)'
;MTSKFDPELLYVECSQCGQPILWKRGMTTQLLKLANIDPSSLDERCVIMSDGCPACVPEMTTFTTQVIRLNREKSGQKSKSAMVN
;
A
#
# COMPACT_ATOMS: atom_id res chain seq x y z
N MET A 1 15.26 -2.14 -23.47
CA MET A 1 15.63 -1.94 -22.06
C MET A 1 14.36 -2.03 -21.24
N THR A 2 14.08 -3.15 -20.59
CA THR A 2 13.06 -3.20 -19.54
C THR A 2 13.66 -2.50 -18.32
N SER A 3 13.36 -1.21 -18.16
CA SER A 3 13.69 -0.50 -16.93
C SER A 3 13.06 -1.27 -15.76
N LYS A 4 13.90 -1.80 -14.87
CA LYS A 4 13.40 -2.42 -13.63
C LYS A 4 12.66 -1.33 -12.85
N PHE A 5 11.43 -1.60 -12.46
CA PHE A 5 10.66 -0.70 -11.61
C PHE A 5 11.37 -0.57 -10.25
N ASP A 6 11.51 0.66 -9.76
CA ASP A 6 12.09 0.91 -8.44
C ASP A 6 10.98 0.73 -7.39
N PRO A 7 11.04 -0.31 -6.53
CA PRO A 7 10.00 -0.54 -5.53
C PRO A 7 9.88 0.60 -4.51
N GLU A 8 10.90 1.45 -4.36
CA GLU A 8 10.82 2.64 -3.50
C GLU A 8 9.86 3.71 -4.03
N LEU A 9 9.40 3.57 -5.29
CA LEU A 9 8.37 4.43 -5.89
C LEU A 9 6.94 3.92 -5.66
N LEU A 10 6.76 2.79 -4.98
CA LEU A 10 5.42 2.31 -4.62
C LEU A 10 4.75 3.28 -3.65
N TYR A 11 3.54 3.68 -4.01
CA TYR A 11 2.68 4.43 -3.10
C TYR A 11 2.28 3.53 -1.92
N VAL A 12 2.30 4.11 -0.71
CA VAL A 12 1.90 3.43 0.53
C VAL A 12 0.76 4.18 1.17
N GLU A 13 -0.36 3.51 1.44
CA GLU A 13 -1.59 4.10 1.97
C GLU A 13 -2.03 3.43 3.27
N CYS A 14 -2.56 4.22 4.20
CA CYS A 14 -3.27 3.69 5.36
C CYS A 14 -4.71 3.34 5.00
N SER A 15 -5.13 2.09 5.22
CA SER A 15 -6.50 1.64 4.94
C SER A 15 -7.56 2.25 5.85
N GLN A 16 -7.16 2.89 6.96
CA GLN A 16 -8.09 3.46 7.95
C GLN A 16 -8.45 4.91 7.62
N CYS A 17 -7.46 5.75 7.31
CA CYS A 17 -7.66 7.19 7.09
C CYS A 17 -7.34 7.65 5.66
N GLY A 18 -6.81 6.77 4.80
CA GLY A 18 -6.40 7.11 3.43
C GLY A 18 -5.17 8.01 3.34
N GLN A 19 -4.52 8.33 4.46
CA GLN A 19 -3.30 9.16 4.44
C GLN A 19 -2.13 8.35 3.85
N PRO A 20 -1.26 9.01 3.06
CA PRO A 20 -0.03 8.40 2.58
C PRO A 20 0.92 8.15 3.75
N ILE A 21 1.57 6.99 3.76
CA ILE A 21 2.59 6.64 4.75
C ILE A 21 3.96 6.87 4.13
N LEU A 22 4.73 7.79 4.72
CA LEU A 22 6.09 8.06 4.29
C LEU A 22 7.06 7.12 4.99
N TRP A 23 7.79 6.34 4.19
CA TRP A 23 8.86 5.50 4.69
C TRP A 23 10.23 6.08 4.39
N LYS A 24 11.19 5.70 5.23
CA LYS A 24 12.61 5.95 4.96
C LYS A 24 13.01 5.16 3.73
N ARG A 25 13.93 5.73 2.93
CA ARG A 25 14.53 5.06 1.79
C ARG A 25 15.04 3.66 2.18
N GLY A 26 14.72 2.67 1.36
CA GLY A 26 15.10 1.27 1.51
C GLY A 26 14.14 0.43 2.33
N MET A 27 13.16 1.04 3.00
CA MET A 27 12.18 0.32 3.82
C MET A 27 11.28 -0.56 2.95
N THR A 28 10.85 -0.08 1.79
CA THR A 28 10.02 -0.88 0.89
C THR A 28 10.78 -2.10 0.41
N THR A 29 12.01 -1.92 -0.06
CA THR A 29 12.90 -3.02 -0.46
C THR A 29 13.12 -4.02 0.68
N GLN A 30 13.33 -3.53 1.90
CA GLN A 30 13.50 -4.39 3.07
C GLN A 30 12.24 -5.20 3.39
N LEU A 31 11.06 -4.58 3.35
CA LEU A 31 9.77 -5.26 3.60
C LEU A 31 9.48 -6.32 2.54
N LEU A 32 9.69 -6.02 1.26
CA LEU A 32 9.52 -6.98 0.17
C LEU A 32 10.44 -8.19 0.35
N LYS A 33 11.70 -7.97 0.76
CA LYS A 33 12.65 -9.03 1.07
C LYS A 33 12.19 -9.90 2.23
N LEU A 34 11.67 -9.30 3.31
CA LEU A 34 11.13 -10.03 4.46
C LEU A 34 9.88 -10.85 4.09
N ALA A 35 9.05 -10.33 3.18
CA ALA A 35 7.87 -11.00 2.66
C ALA A 35 8.17 -12.03 1.55
N ASN A 36 9.44 -12.19 1.17
CA ASN A 36 9.88 -13.02 0.04
C ASN A 36 9.16 -12.69 -1.29
N ILE A 37 8.90 -11.41 -1.53
CA ILE A 37 8.30 -10.88 -2.75
C ILE A 37 9.41 -10.45 -3.70
N ASP A 38 9.43 -10.97 -4.93
CA ASP A 38 10.36 -10.54 -5.97
C ASP A 38 9.99 -9.14 -6.49
N PRO A 39 10.87 -8.13 -6.35
CA PRO A 39 10.61 -6.78 -6.86
C PRO A 39 10.36 -6.74 -8.38
N SER A 40 10.86 -7.72 -9.14
CA SER A 40 10.63 -7.80 -10.59
C SER A 40 9.18 -8.08 -10.97
N SER A 41 8.37 -8.57 -10.02
CA SER A 41 6.94 -8.81 -10.17
C SER A 41 6.08 -7.56 -9.95
N LEU A 42 6.69 -6.44 -9.55
CA LEU A 42 6.03 -5.19 -9.21
C LEU A 42 6.17 -4.18 -10.35
N ASP A 43 5.13 -3.36 -10.51
CA ASP A 43 5.07 -2.29 -11.49
C ASP A 43 4.27 -1.10 -10.94
N GLU A 44 4.02 -0.09 -11.76
CA GLU A 44 3.31 1.14 -11.38
C GLU A 44 1.85 0.93 -10.95
N ARG A 45 1.31 -0.29 -11.10
CA ARG A 45 -0.05 -0.63 -10.66
C ARG A 45 -0.08 -1.25 -9.28
N CYS A 46 1.06 -1.49 -8.66
CA CYS A 46 1.14 -1.99 -7.30
C CYS A 46 1.07 -0.82 -6.29
N VAL A 47 0.38 -1.04 -5.18
CA VAL A 47 0.29 -0.15 -4.02
C VAL A 47 0.51 -0.97 -2.77
N ILE A 48 1.15 -0.40 -1.76
CA ILE A 48 1.24 -1.01 -0.44
C ILE A 48 0.15 -0.45 0.45
N MET A 49 -0.68 -1.33 0.99
CA MET A 49 -1.74 -0.96 1.93
C MET A 49 -1.32 -1.36 3.34
N SER A 50 -1.35 -0.42 4.27
CA SER A 50 -1.11 -0.67 5.69
C SER A 50 -2.42 -0.67 6.47
N ASP A 51 -2.58 -1.61 7.41
CA ASP A 51 -3.79 -1.74 8.25
C ASP A 51 -3.96 -0.62 9.29
N GLY A 52 -2.97 0.27 9.42
CA GLY A 52 -2.99 1.44 10.29
C GLY A 52 -1.83 2.40 9.99
N CYS A 53 -1.76 3.50 10.75
CA CYS A 53 -0.62 4.40 10.72
C CYS A 53 -0.51 5.16 12.06
N PRO A 54 0.64 5.78 12.36
CA PRO A 54 0.82 6.55 13.59
C PRO A 54 -0.14 7.74 13.74
N ALA A 55 -0.76 8.21 12.65
CA ALA A 55 -1.79 9.25 12.73
C ALA A 55 -3.14 8.70 13.23
N CYS A 56 -3.45 7.42 12.96
CA CYS A 56 -4.67 6.76 13.45
C CYS A 56 -4.49 6.21 14.86
N VAL A 57 -3.33 5.62 15.15
CA VAL A 57 -3.02 4.96 16.42
C VAL A 57 -1.61 5.36 16.85
N PRO A 58 -1.42 6.53 17.46
CA PRO A 58 -0.10 7.06 17.86
C PRO A 58 0.75 6.13 18.75
N GLU A 59 0.09 5.24 19.49
CA GLU A 59 0.66 4.29 20.44
C GLU A 59 1.25 3.05 19.76
N MET A 60 0.90 2.81 18.49
CA MET A 60 1.44 1.71 17.69
C MET A 60 2.46 2.22 16.66
N THR A 61 3.57 1.50 16.56
CA THR A 61 4.63 1.76 15.58
C THR A 61 4.74 0.66 14.53
N THR A 62 4.00 -0.43 14.70
CA THR A 62 4.08 -1.62 13.86
C THR A 62 2.69 -1.90 13.31
N PHE A 63 2.61 -2.02 11.99
CA PHE A 63 1.38 -2.20 11.24
C PHE A 63 1.59 -3.32 10.23
N THR A 64 0.54 -4.08 9.95
CA THR A 64 0.58 -5.09 8.88
C THR A 64 0.49 -4.37 7.54
N THR A 65 1.23 -4.84 6.55
CA THR A 65 1.24 -4.27 5.21
C THR A 65 1.01 -5.35 4.16
N GLN A 66 0.30 -5.02 3.08
CA GLN A 66 0.04 -5.91 1.96
C GLN A 66 0.32 -5.20 0.63
N VAL A 67 0.90 -5.91 -0.33
CA VAL A 67 1.06 -5.41 -1.69
C VAL A 67 -0.19 -5.76 -2.49
N ILE A 68 -0.90 -4.74 -2.98
CA ILE A 68 -2.12 -4.87 -3.78
C ILE A 68 -1.82 -4.45 -5.20
N ARG A 69 -2.20 -5.25 -6.18
CA ARG A 69 -2.16 -4.87 -7.60
C ARG A 69 -3.51 -4.28 -8.01
N LEU A 70 -3.50 -3.04 -8.46
CA LEU A 70 -4.68 -2.35 -8.94
C LEU A 70 -5.06 -2.90 -10.32
N ASN A 71 -6.26 -3.46 -10.42
CA ASN A 71 -6.85 -3.77 -11.72
C ASN A 71 -7.41 -2.48 -12.31
N ARG A 72 -7.04 -2.19 -13.57
CA ARG A 72 -7.55 -1.03 -14.31
C ARG A 72 -8.97 -1.32 -14.77
N GLU A 73 -9.92 -1.35 -13.84
CA GLU A 73 -11.38 -1.24 -14.04
C GLU A 73 -12.13 -1.41 -12.71
N LYS A 74 -12.40 -0.27 -12.05
CA LYS A 74 -13.65 0.05 -11.33
C LYS A 74 -13.60 1.48 -10.78
N SER A 75 -13.60 2.45 -11.68
CA SER A 75 -14.16 3.78 -11.38
C SER A 75 -15.68 3.62 -11.22
N GLY A 76 -16.14 3.14 -10.06
CA GLY A 76 -17.57 2.93 -9.83
C GLY A 76 -17.96 1.89 -8.78
N GLN A 77 -17.35 1.89 -7.59
CA GLN A 77 -18.04 1.37 -6.41
C GLN A 77 -18.41 2.54 -5.52
N LYS A 78 -19.64 3.03 -5.74
CA LYS A 78 -20.37 3.87 -4.79
C LYS A 78 -20.27 3.23 -3.41
N SER A 79 -19.77 3.99 -2.45
CA SER A 79 -19.93 3.78 -1.02
C SER A 79 -21.37 3.34 -0.77
N LYS A 80 -21.57 2.15 -0.20
CA LYS A 80 -22.90 1.75 0.29
C LYS A 80 -23.22 2.67 1.46
N SER A 81 -24.01 3.72 1.23
CA SER A 81 -24.82 4.33 2.28
C SER A 81 -25.76 3.25 2.81
N ALA A 82 -25.50 2.77 4.02
CA ALA A 82 -26.47 1.96 4.75
C ALA A 82 -27.67 2.87 5.05
N MET A 83 -28.77 2.65 4.34
CA MET A 83 -30.07 3.20 4.68
C MET A 83 -30.79 2.11 5.49
N VAL A 84 -30.94 2.35 6.80
CA VAL A 84 -31.77 1.54 7.68
C VAL A 84 -33.19 2.08 7.59
N ASN A 85 -34.14 1.23 7.21
CA ASN A 85 -35.57 1.43 7.49
C ASN A 85 -35.90 0.77 8.83
#